data_AF-A0A832EVW9-F1
#
_entry.id   AF-A0A832EVW9-F1
#
_cell.length_a   1.000
_cell.length_b   1.000
_cell.length_c   1.000
_cell.angle_alpha   90.00
_cell.angle_beta   90.00
_cell.angle_gamma   90.00
#
_symmetry.space_group_name_H-M   'P 1'
#
loop_
_entity.id
_entity.type
_entity.pdbx_description
1 polymer ?
#
loop_
_entity_poly.entity_id
_entity_poly.type
_entity_poly.pdbx_seq_one_letter_code
_entity_poly.pdbx_strand_id
1 'polypeptide(L)'
;KLGPLSRGVSKVTNQLAGGHRQATHSLLFAAAVYLLVRLAGGHPLAEAIVVGCAFLLVFRMLVPKVLRYAGLVAPVMAALTGLSSWWVFQHPDQPWLAIAAGGGVVWHMVGDTVTVEGVPWLWVPFVRPLQKLRISVPLVGHCGSTRESIVGSLLALGVVYCTAASVVIPLVATHFPSVQVPRLPVV
;
A
#
# COMPACT_ATOMS: atom_id res chain seq x y z
N LYS A 1 -9.00 -11.65 9.13
CA LYS A 1 -7.79 -11.71 9.98
C LYS A 1 -6.94 -12.87 9.47
N LEU A 2 -5.63 -12.68 9.23
CA LEU A 2 -4.77 -13.61 8.46
C LEU A 2 -4.28 -14.84 9.27
N GLY A 3 -5.19 -15.51 9.99
CA GLY A 3 -4.86 -16.78 10.67
C GLY A 3 -3.96 -16.66 11.92
N PRO A 4 -3.46 -17.79 12.45
CA PRO A 4 -2.69 -17.85 13.70
C PRO A 4 -1.31 -17.17 13.63
N LEU A 5 -0.59 -17.30 12.51
CA LEU A 5 0.74 -16.69 12.35
C LEU A 5 0.70 -15.16 12.42
N SER A 6 -0.24 -14.54 11.71
CA SER A 6 -0.44 -13.08 11.74
C SER A 6 -0.81 -12.58 13.14
N ARG A 7 -1.53 -13.40 13.94
CA ARG A 7 -1.85 -13.07 15.34
C ARG A 7 -0.61 -13.12 16.22
N GLY A 8 0.26 -14.11 16.04
CA GLY A 8 1.54 -14.22 16.74
C GLY A 8 2.42 -13.00 16.49
N VAL A 9 2.67 -12.67 15.21
CA VAL A 9 3.45 -11.49 14.82
C VAL A 9 2.84 -10.22 15.40
N SER A 10 1.52 -10.03 15.25
CA SER A 10 0.82 -8.85 15.80
C SER A 10 0.99 -8.73 17.33
N LYS A 11 0.97 -9.84 18.07
CA LYS A 11 1.14 -9.85 19.52
C LYS A 11 2.55 -9.40 19.91
N VAL A 12 3.57 -9.96 19.26
CA VAL A 12 4.97 -9.57 19.51
C VAL A 12 5.20 -8.11 19.16
N THR A 13 4.75 -7.66 17.98
CA THR A 13 4.85 -6.26 17.57
C THR A 13 4.13 -5.34 18.56
N ASN A 14 2.93 -5.69 19.02
CA ASN A 14 2.21 -4.91 20.02
C ASN A 14 2.99 -4.79 21.34
N GLN A 15 3.61 -5.87 21.81
CA GLN A 15 4.36 -5.88 23.06
C GLN A 15 5.63 -5.06 22.99
N LEU A 16 6.40 -5.19 21.89
CA LEU A 16 7.67 -4.48 21.72
C LEU A 16 7.45 -2.99 21.38
N ALA A 17 6.43 -2.69 20.58
CA ALA A 17 6.20 -1.33 20.10
C ALA A 17 5.25 -0.49 20.99
N GLY A 18 4.57 -1.10 21.95
CA GLY A 18 3.48 -0.45 22.69
C GLY A 18 2.18 -0.31 21.87
N GLY A 19 2.05 -1.11 20.81
CA GLY A 19 0.92 -1.14 19.87
C GLY A 19 1.36 -1.16 18.40
N HIS A 20 0.57 -1.80 17.54
CA HIS A 20 0.90 -1.97 16.12
C HIS A 20 1.06 -0.63 15.40
N ARG A 21 0.17 0.32 15.68
CA ARG A 21 0.24 1.68 15.14
C ARG A 21 1.46 2.47 15.61
N GLN A 22 2.13 2.02 16.68
CA GLN A 22 3.26 2.74 17.23
C GLN A 22 4.52 2.54 16.41
N ALA A 23 4.94 1.30 16.21
CA ALA A 23 6.12 1.04 15.37
C ALA A 23 5.81 1.23 13.89
N THR A 24 4.73 0.64 13.36
CA THR A 24 4.58 0.50 11.90
C THR A 24 4.01 1.73 11.19
N HIS A 25 3.62 2.77 11.93
CA HIS A 25 3.12 4.04 11.37
C HIS A 25 4.03 5.18 11.81
N SER A 26 5.34 4.99 11.62
CA SER A 26 6.38 5.95 11.99
C SER A 26 7.35 6.15 10.82
N LEU A 27 8.00 7.32 10.78
CA LEU A 27 9.05 7.59 9.79
C LEU A 27 10.23 6.63 9.92
N LEU A 28 10.53 6.17 11.14
CA LEU A 28 11.55 5.16 11.39
C LEU A 28 11.20 3.85 10.68
N PHE A 29 9.94 3.40 10.75
CA PHE A 29 9.51 2.20 10.05
C PHE A 29 9.47 2.40 8.53
N ALA A 30 9.03 3.57 8.05
CA ALA A 30 9.09 3.88 6.61
C ALA A 30 10.53 3.84 6.07
N ALA A 31 11.48 4.42 6.82
CA ALA A 31 12.90 4.37 6.49
C ALA A 31 13.47 2.95 6.57
N ALA A 32 13.05 2.16 7.55
CA ALA A 32 13.44 0.76 7.66
C ALA A 32 12.93 -0.07 6.46
N VAL A 33 11.66 0.10 6.06
CA VAL A 33 11.11 -0.55 4.86
C VAL A 33 11.88 -0.13 3.61
N TYR A 34 12.12 1.17 3.42
CA TYR A 34 12.93 1.67 2.31
C TYR A 34 14.31 1.01 2.27
N LEU A 35 15.03 1.01 3.40
CA LEU A 35 16.38 0.46 3.49
C LEU A 35 16.40 -1.05 3.25
N LEU A 36 15.48 -1.80 3.87
CA LEU A 36 15.39 -3.25 3.70
C LEU A 36 15.10 -3.62 2.25
N VAL A 37 14.20 -2.91 1.58
CA VAL A 37 13.91 -3.14 0.16
C VAL A 37 15.10 -2.73 -0.72
N ARG A 38 15.80 -1.64 -0.38
CA ARG A 38 17.01 -1.22 -1.09
C ARG A 38 18.13 -2.26 -0.98
N LEU A 39 18.31 -2.84 0.21
CA LEU A 39 19.29 -3.90 0.48
C LEU A 39 18.90 -5.23 -0.18
N ALA A 40 17.61 -5.47 -0.39
CA ALA A 40 17.11 -6.59 -1.18
C ALA A 40 17.29 -6.39 -2.70
N GLY A 41 17.72 -5.19 -3.13
CA GLY A 41 17.99 -4.87 -4.52
C GLY A 41 18.98 -5.85 -5.15
N GLY A 42 18.63 -6.39 -6.32
CA GLY A 42 19.42 -7.39 -7.02
C GLY A 42 19.19 -8.83 -6.56
N HIS A 43 18.30 -9.07 -5.58
CA HIS A 43 17.86 -10.40 -5.18
C HIS A 43 16.47 -10.72 -5.75
N PRO A 44 16.37 -11.46 -6.88
CA PRO A 44 15.12 -11.64 -7.62
C PRO A 44 13.94 -12.13 -6.78
N LEU A 45 14.20 -13.15 -5.94
CA LEU A 45 13.16 -13.73 -5.09
C LEU A 45 12.69 -12.75 -4.00
N ALA A 46 13.60 -11.98 -3.43
CA ALA A 46 13.26 -11.03 -2.37
C ALA A 46 12.39 -9.89 -2.93
N GLU A 47 12.76 -9.32 -4.07
CA GLU A 47 11.98 -8.26 -4.73
C GLU A 47 10.60 -8.77 -5.17
N ALA A 48 10.52 -9.97 -5.73
CA ALA A 48 9.26 -10.60 -6.11
C ALA A 48 8.32 -10.79 -4.90
N ILE A 49 8.86 -11.20 -3.75
CA ILE A 49 8.09 -11.31 -2.49
C ILE A 49 7.59 -9.94 -2.04
N VAL A 50 8.45 -8.91 -2.08
CA VAL A 50 8.06 -7.54 -1.70
C VAL A 50 6.89 -7.04 -2.56
N VAL A 51 6.98 -7.20 -3.88
CA VAL A 51 5.92 -6.83 -4.83
C VAL A 51 4.65 -7.62 -4.56
N GLY A 52 4.75 -8.94 -4.38
CA GLY A 52 3.62 -9.80 -4.07
C GLY A 52 2.89 -9.35 -2.80
N CYS A 53 3.64 -9.09 -1.73
CA CYS A 53 3.07 -8.56 -0.48
C CYS A 53 2.41 -7.19 -0.68
N ALA A 54 3.06 -6.27 -1.42
CA ALA A 54 2.52 -4.93 -1.67
C ALA A 54 1.19 -4.99 -2.45
N PHE A 55 1.11 -5.81 -3.50
CA PHE A 55 -0.11 -5.97 -4.30
C PHE A 55 -1.25 -6.59 -3.49
N LEU A 56 -0.98 -7.60 -2.66
CA LEU A 56 -1.99 -8.16 -1.75
C LEU A 56 -2.57 -7.11 -0.80
N LEU A 57 -1.74 -6.18 -0.31
CA LEU A 57 -2.19 -5.09 0.56
C LEU A 57 -3.01 -4.06 -0.22
N VAL A 58 -2.52 -3.61 -1.39
CA VAL A 58 -3.21 -2.64 -2.26
C VAL A 58 -4.58 -3.16 -2.66
N PHE A 59 -4.67 -4.40 -3.13
CA PHE A 59 -5.93 -5.00 -3.55
C PHE A 59 -6.91 -5.18 -2.40
N ARG A 60 -6.41 -5.46 -1.20
CA ARG A 60 -7.23 -5.47 -0.01
C ARG A 60 -7.77 -4.08 0.36
N MET A 61 -7.15 -2.99 -0.10
CA MET A 61 -7.65 -1.62 0.09
C MET A 61 -8.56 -1.18 -1.07
N LEU A 62 -8.15 -1.45 -2.31
CA LEU A 62 -8.81 -0.98 -3.53
C LEU A 62 -10.15 -1.68 -3.77
N VAL A 63 -10.28 -2.95 -3.39
CA VAL A 63 -11.50 -3.73 -3.63
C VAL A 63 -12.54 -3.45 -2.51
N PRO A 64 -13.70 -2.87 -2.85
CA PRO A 64 -14.80 -2.66 -1.91
C PRO A 64 -15.22 -3.97 -1.26
N LYS A 65 -15.58 -3.94 0.03
CA LYS A 65 -15.93 -5.16 0.78
C LYS A 65 -17.00 -6.01 0.10
N VAL A 66 -17.99 -5.37 -0.54
CA VAL A 66 -19.09 -6.03 -1.26
C VAL A 66 -18.60 -6.84 -2.48
N LEU A 67 -17.51 -6.41 -3.14
CA LEU A 67 -16.98 -7.06 -4.33
C LEU A 67 -15.97 -8.16 -4.02
N ARG A 68 -15.45 -8.25 -2.78
CA ARG A 68 -14.40 -9.22 -2.41
C ARG A 68 -14.82 -10.68 -2.55
N TYR A 69 -16.13 -10.94 -2.54
CA TYR A 69 -16.71 -12.28 -2.66
C TYR A 69 -17.25 -12.56 -4.07
N ALA A 70 -17.14 -11.61 -5.00
CA ALA A 70 -17.47 -11.87 -6.39
C ALA A 70 -16.48 -12.89 -6.96
N GLY A 71 -16.99 -13.92 -7.64
CA GLY A 71 -16.22 -15.12 -8.00
C GLY A 71 -14.95 -14.85 -8.83
N LEU A 72 -14.91 -13.75 -9.59
CA LEU A 72 -13.76 -13.39 -10.42
C LEU A 72 -12.74 -12.49 -9.71
N VAL A 73 -13.08 -11.85 -8.60
CA VAL A 73 -12.19 -10.86 -7.98
C VAL A 73 -10.95 -11.54 -7.41
N ALA A 74 -11.12 -12.60 -6.62
CA ALA A 74 -9.99 -13.34 -6.05
C ALA A 74 -9.00 -13.89 -7.10
N PRO A 75 -9.43 -14.61 -8.16
CA PRO A 75 -8.51 -15.12 -9.18
C PRO A 75 -7.85 -13.98 -9.97
N VAL A 76 -8.56 -12.89 -10.28
CA VAL A 76 -7.95 -11.73 -10.94
C VAL A 76 -6.88 -11.08 -10.06
N MET A 77 -7.14 -10.87 -8.77
CA MET A 77 -6.15 -10.31 -7.85
C MET A 77 -4.93 -11.22 -7.73
N ALA A 78 -5.14 -12.54 -7.64
CA ALA A 78 -4.07 -13.52 -7.58
C ALA A 78 -3.22 -13.52 -8.86
N ALA A 79 -3.86 -13.47 -10.02
CA ALA A 79 -3.18 -13.38 -11.31
C ALA A 79 -2.35 -12.10 -11.43
N LEU A 80 -2.92 -10.93 -11.10
CA LEU A 80 -2.20 -9.65 -11.14
C LEU A 80 -1.03 -9.61 -10.16
N THR A 81 -1.22 -10.14 -8.95
CA THR A 81 -0.15 -10.26 -7.94
C THR A 81 0.97 -11.16 -8.45
N GLY A 82 0.62 -12.34 -8.97
CA GLY A 82 1.57 -13.33 -9.50
C GLY A 82 2.34 -12.81 -10.70
N LEU A 83 1.66 -12.20 -11.67
CA LEU A 83 2.28 -11.61 -12.86
C LEU A 83 3.23 -10.46 -12.49
N SER A 84 2.84 -9.58 -11.57
CA SER A 84 3.70 -8.47 -11.13
C SER A 84 4.93 -8.97 -10.38
N SER A 85 4.75 -9.97 -9.52
CA SER A 85 5.86 -10.59 -8.78
C SER A 85 6.81 -11.33 -9.72
N TRP A 86 6.27 -12.07 -10.69
CA TRP A 86 7.06 -12.77 -11.71
C TRP A 86 7.81 -11.80 -12.61
N TRP A 87 7.19 -10.68 -13.01
CA TRP A 87 7.87 -9.69 -13.83
C TRP A 87 9.09 -9.10 -13.11
N VAL A 88 8.96 -8.74 -11.83
CA VAL A 88 10.11 -8.25 -11.03
C VAL A 88 11.14 -9.34 -10.77
N PHE A 89 10.72 -10.60 -10.59
CA PHE A 89 11.66 -11.73 -10.51
C PHE A 89 12.54 -11.82 -11.76
N GLN A 90 11.97 -11.60 -12.95
CA GLN A 90 12.71 -11.65 -14.21
C GLN A 90 13.51 -10.37 -14.50
N HIS A 91 13.21 -9.27 -13.79
CA HIS A 91 13.86 -7.98 -13.95
C HIS A 91 14.26 -7.45 -12.57
N PRO A 92 15.26 -8.05 -11.90
CA PRO A 92 15.69 -7.62 -10.56
C PRO A 92 16.39 -6.25 -10.61
N ASP A 93 16.70 -5.72 -9.43
CA ASP A 93 17.37 -4.43 -9.20
C ASP A 93 16.52 -3.24 -9.66
N GLN A 94 15.22 -3.26 -9.32
CA GLN A 94 14.30 -2.18 -9.62
C GLN A 94 14.49 -1.01 -8.63
N PRO A 95 15.12 0.12 -9.02
CA PRO A 95 15.46 1.19 -8.08
C PRO A 95 14.22 1.91 -7.51
N TRP A 96 13.11 1.89 -8.25
CA TRP A 96 11.85 2.48 -7.84
C TRP A 96 11.15 1.69 -6.73
N LEU A 97 11.48 0.40 -6.54
CA LEU A 97 10.75 -0.48 -5.61
C LEU A 97 10.93 -0.03 -4.15
N ALA A 98 12.13 0.39 -3.78
CA ALA A 98 12.41 0.91 -2.43
C ALA A 98 11.63 2.21 -2.16
N ILE A 99 11.62 3.13 -3.14
CA ILE A 99 10.87 4.39 -3.05
C ILE A 99 9.37 4.11 -2.96
N ALA A 100 8.85 3.19 -3.79
CA ALA A 100 7.43 2.82 -3.78
C ALA A 100 7.02 2.17 -2.45
N ALA A 101 7.84 1.25 -1.91
CA ALA A 101 7.54 0.58 -0.66
C ALA A 101 7.59 1.53 0.55
N GLY A 102 8.68 2.29 0.71
CA GLY A 102 8.82 3.26 1.80
C GLY A 102 7.84 4.43 1.67
N GLY A 103 7.69 4.98 0.47
CA GLY A 103 6.74 6.04 0.17
C GLY A 103 5.28 5.61 0.36
N GLY A 104 4.95 4.36 0.04
CA GLY A 104 3.63 3.78 0.30
C GLY A 104 3.28 3.77 1.80
N VAL A 105 4.25 3.44 2.66
CA VAL A 105 4.07 3.54 4.12
C VAL A 105 3.82 4.99 4.54
N VAL A 106 4.61 5.94 4.03
CA VAL A 106 4.41 7.37 4.33
C VAL A 106 3.03 7.84 3.88
N TRP A 107 2.59 7.49 2.67
CA TRP A 107 1.28 7.91 2.16
C TRP A 107 0.13 7.29 2.94
N HIS A 108 0.28 6.04 3.37
CA HIS A 108 -0.66 5.40 4.29
C HIS A 108 -0.75 6.17 5.61
N MET A 109 0.38 6.59 6.18
CA MET A 109 0.42 7.41 7.39
C MET A 109 -0.21 8.79 7.20
N VAL A 110 -0.06 9.42 6.03
CA VAL A 110 -0.78 10.66 5.69
C VAL A 110 -2.29 10.44 5.74
N GLY A 111 -2.77 9.34 5.14
CA GLY A 111 -4.17 8.93 5.22
C GLY A 111 -4.66 8.73 6.66
N ASP A 112 -3.88 8.06 7.50
CA ASP A 112 -4.24 7.87 8.90
C ASP A 112 -4.15 9.18 9.72
N THR A 113 -3.27 10.12 9.34
CA THR A 113 -3.16 11.44 9.99
C THR A 113 -4.44 12.23 9.82
N VAL A 114 -5.17 12.06 8.71
CA VAL A 114 -6.44 12.77 8.50
C VAL A 114 -7.63 12.13 9.25
N THR A 115 -7.40 11.04 9.98
CA THR A 115 -8.39 10.40 10.87
C THR A 115 -8.28 10.92 12.30
N VAL A 116 -9.30 10.65 13.12
CA VAL A 116 -9.34 11.01 14.56
C VAL A 116 -8.22 10.32 15.35
N GLU A 117 -7.84 9.11 14.95
CA GLU A 117 -6.86 8.31 15.69
C GLU A 117 -5.41 8.80 15.51
N GLY A 118 -5.12 9.41 14.36
CA GLY A 118 -3.81 9.93 13.99
C GLY A 118 -2.70 8.87 13.92
N VAL A 119 -1.45 9.34 13.73
CA VAL A 119 -0.26 8.49 13.71
C VAL A 119 0.92 9.07 14.50
N PRO A 120 1.80 8.22 15.04
CA PRO A 120 3.01 8.63 15.73
C PRO A 120 4.19 8.77 14.76
N TRP A 121 4.19 9.84 13.96
CA TRP A 121 5.22 10.13 12.95
C TRP A 121 6.66 9.96 13.46
N LEU A 122 6.93 10.49 14.66
CA LEU A 122 8.25 10.49 15.30
C LEU A 122 8.34 9.44 16.42
N TRP A 123 7.71 8.28 16.26
CA TRP A 123 7.81 7.21 17.24
C TRP A 123 9.29 6.88 17.52
N VAL A 124 9.65 6.89 18.81
CA VAL A 124 10.99 6.53 19.29
C VAL A 124 10.89 5.24 20.11
N PRO A 125 11.68 4.20 19.78
CA PRO A 125 11.71 2.99 20.59
C PRO A 125 12.20 3.31 22.01
N PHE A 126 11.61 2.65 23.01
CA PHE A 126 11.98 2.75 24.43
C PHE A 126 11.75 4.10 25.13
N VAL A 127 11.27 5.15 24.44
CA VAL A 127 10.95 6.46 25.05
C VAL A 127 9.42 6.62 25.21
N ARG A 128 8.87 6.06 26.29
CA ARG A 128 7.41 5.95 26.53
C ARG A 128 6.59 7.25 26.34
N PRO A 129 7.06 8.45 26.73
CA PRO A 129 6.31 9.69 26.49
C PRO A 129 6.16 10.00 25.00
N LEU A 130 7.25 9.88 24.23
CA LEU A 130 7.26 10.15 22.79
C LEU A 130 6.49 9.08 22.01
N GLN A 131 6.44 7.85 22.50
CA GLN A 131 5.58 6.78 21.95
C GLN A 131 4.07 7.10 22.05
N LYS A 132 3.66 8.13 22.80
CA LYS A 132 2.25 8.52 22.87
C LYS A 132 1.93 9.72 21.99
N LEU A 133 2.93 10.42 21.46
CA LEU A 133 2.73 11.59 20.63
C LEU A 133 2.14 11.17 19.29
N ARG A 134 0.94 11.65 19.00
CA ARG A 134 0.25 11.40 17.73
C ARG A 134 -0.17 12.70 17.11
N ILE A 135 -0.04 12.77 15.79
CA ILE A 135 -0.52 13.89 14.99
C ILE A 135 -1.81 13.41 14.32
N SER A 136 -2.88 14.19 14.51
CA SER A 136 -4.19 13.97 13.91
C SER A 136 -4.75 15.30 13.42
N VAL A 137 -5.31 15.28 12.21
CA VAL A 137 -6.07 16.36 11.59
C VAL A 137 -7.42 15.75 11.19
N PRO A 138 -8.42 15.70 12.08
CA PRO A 138 -9.58 14.81 11.95
C PRO A 138 -10.58 15.25 10.85
N LEU A 139 -10.20 15.10 9.58
CA LEU A 139 -10.98 15.51 8.42
C LEU A 139 -11.95 14.45 7.96
N VAL A 140 -11.61 13.16 8.08
CA VAL A 140 -12.43 12.03 7.55
C VAL A 140 -13.16 11.23 8.63
N GLY A 141 -12.98 11.58 9.91
CA GLY A 141 -13.59 10.88 11.05
C GLY A 141 -12.74 9.71 11.54
N HIS A 142 -13.39 8.69 12.11
CA HIS A 142 -12.71 7.53 12.67
C HIS A 142 -12.18 6.58 11.60
N CYS A 143 -11.05 5.95 11.88
CA CYS A 143 -10.51 4.84 11.10
C CYS A 143 -11.48 3.63 11.11
N GLY A 144 -11.68 3.03 9.96
CA GLY A 144 -12.69 2.03 9.64
C GLY A 144 -14.10 2.58 9.41
N SER A 145 -14.33 3.90 9.48
CA SER A 145 -15.67 4.48 9.32
C SER A 145 -16.17 4.41 7.88
N THR A 146 -17.49 4.55 7.71
CA THR A 146 -18.11 4.66 6.38
C THR A 146 -17.58 5.88 5.62
N ARG A 147 -17.36 7.00 6.32
CA ARG A 147 -16.85 8.23 5.72
C ARG A 147 -15.44 8.04 5.15
N GLU A 148 -14.53 7.47 5.93
CA GLU A 148 -13.19 7.13 5.45
C GLU A 148 -13.28 6.12 4.29
N SER A 149 -14.16 5.13 4.37
CA SER A 149 -14.33 4.14 3.30
C SER A 149 -14.79 4.79 1.98
N ILE A 150 -15.68 5.77 2.04
CA ILE A 150 -16.14 6.53 0.86
C ILE A 150 -14.98 7.33 0.27
N VAL A 151 -14.28 8.13 1.09
CA VAL A 151 -13.15 8.95 0.64
C VAL A 151 -12.03 8.09 0.08
N GLY A 152 -11.67 7.00 0.76
CA GLY A 152 -10.69 6.03 0.29
C GLY A 152 -11.09 5.37 -1.03
N SER A 153 -12.37 5.06 -1.22
CA SER A 153 -12.87 4.50 -2.48
C SER A 153 -12.79 5.51 -3.63
N LEU A 154 -13.11 6.79 -3.39
CA LEU A 154 -12.97 7.85 -4.39
C LEU A 154 -11.50 8.08 -4.77
N LEU A 155 -10.59 8.08 -3.80
CA LEU A 155 -9.15 8.17 -4.05
C LEU A 155 -8.64 6.95 -4.84
N ALA A 156 -9.12 5.75 -4.50
CA ALA A 156 -8.80 4.53 -5.25
C ALA A 156 -9.27 4.60 -6.71
N LEU A 157 -10.48 5.11 -6.97
CA LEU A 157 -10.97 5.37 -8.32
C LEU A 157 -10.09 6.41 -9.05
N GLY A 158 -9.64 7.44 -8.35
CA GLY A 158 -8.67 8.41 -8.88
C GLY A 158 -7.36 7.74 -9.29
N VAL A 159 -6.81 6.85 -8.46
CA VAL A 159 -5.60 6.07 -8.79
C VAL A 159 -5.82 5.18 -10.02
N VAL A 160 -6.96 4.49 -10.11
CA VAL A 160 -7.33 3.69 -11.28
C VAL A 160 -7.40 4.56 -12.53
N TYR A 161 -8.04 5.72 -12.44
CA TYR A 161 -8.12 6.68 -13.54
C TYR A 161 -6.73 7.17 -13.97
N CYS A 162 -5.91 7.66 -13.02
CA CYS A 162 -4.55 8.13 -13.32
C CYS A 162 -3.69 7.02 -13.95
N THR A 163 -3.80 5.78 -13.46
CA THR A 163 -3.09 4.62 -14.03
C THR A 163 -3.57 4.30 -15.44
N ALA A 164 -4.89 4.33 -15.66
CA ALA A 164 -5.47 4.12 -16.97
C ALA A 164 -5.02 5.20 -17.96
N ALA A 165 -5.03 6.46 -17.54
CA ALA A 165 -4.65 7.62 -18.35
C ALA A 165 -3.15 7.66 -18.67
N SER A 166 -2.29 7.37 -17.70
CA SER A 166 -0.84 7.51 -17.85
C SER A 166 -0.14 6.27 -18.40
N VAL A 167 -0.72 5.08 -18.24
CA VAL A 167 -0.08 3.81 -18.61
C VAL A 167 -0.91 3.02 -19.59
N VAL A 168 -2.15 2.69 -19.24
CA VAL A 168 -2.96 1.73 -20.03
C VAL A 168 -3.33 2.29 -21.40
N ILE A 169 -3.88 3.51 -21.46
CA ILE A 169 -4.32 4.14 -22.72
C ILE A 169 -3.13 4.33 -23.67
N PRO A 170 -1.98 4.90 -23.25
CA PRO A 170 -0.80 5.00 -24.11
C PRO A 170 -0.31 3.65 -24.62
N LEU A 171 -0.27 2.61 -23.78
CA LEU A 171 0.14 1.26 -24.19
C LEU A 171 -0.82 0.67 -25.22
N VAL A 172 -2.13 0.79 -25.01
CA VAL A 172 -3.14 0.31 -25.96
C VAL A 172 -3.03 1.06 -27.28
N ALA A 173 -2.90 2.39 -27.26
CA ALA A 173 -2.73 3.19 -28.48
C ALA A 173 -1.45 2.80 -29.25
N THR A 174 -0.38 2.47 -28.55
CA THR A 174 0.91 2.10 -29.15
C THR A 174 0.88 0.71 -29.78
N HIS A 175 0.28 -0.28 -29.10
CA HIS A 175 0.33 -1.68 -29.52
C HIS A 175 -0.92 -2.14 -30.28
N PHE A 176 -2.03 -1.42 -30.17
CA PHE A 176 -3.32 -1.73 -30.80
C PHE A 176 -3.91 -0.46 -31.43
N PRO A 177 -3.27 0.10 -32.47
CA PRO A 177 -3.67 1.38 -33.06
C PRO A 177 -5.08 1.35 -33.71
N SER A 178 -5.61 0.15 -33.97
CA SER A 178 -6.98 -0.04 -34.46
C SER A 178 -8.06 0.10 -33.38
N VAL A 179 -7.68 0.05 -32.10
CA VAL A 179 -8.59 0.22 -30.97
C VAL A 179 -8.81 1.70 -30.71
N GLN A 180 -10.05 2.16 -30.82
CA GLN A 180 -10.41 3.52 -30.44
C GLN A 180 -10.34 3.68 -28.91
N VAL A 181 -9.34 4.42 -28.44
CA VAL A 181 -9.20 4.79 -27.03
C VAL A 181 -9.88 6.13 -26.75
N PRO A 182 -10.44 6.34 -25.54
CA PRO A 182 -11.00 7.63 -25.14
C PRO A 182 -9.94 8.74 -25.25
N ARG A 183 -10.32 9.90 -25.80
CA ARG A 183 -9.46 11.09 -25.71
C ARG A 183 -9.45 11.57 -24.28
N LEU A 184 -8.27 11.54 -23.66
CA LEU A 184 -8.09 12.13 -22.35
C LEU A 184 -8.27 13.65 -22.46
N PRO A 185 -8.89 14.32 -21.47
CA PRO A 185 -8.89 15.77 -21.42
C PRO A 185 -7.44 16.26 -21.40
N VAL A 186 -7.15 17.28 -22.21
CA VAL A 186 -5.87 17.98 -22.13
C VAL A 186 -5.89 18.75 -20.81
N VAL A 187 -5.02 18.36 -19.88
CA VAL A 187 -4.84 19.04 -18.58
C VAL A 187 -3.76 20.09 -18.71
#